data_AF-A0A8S8XYT5-F1
#
_entry.id   AF-A0A8S8XYT5-F1
#
_cell.length_a   1.000
_cell.length_b   1.000
_cell.length_c   1.000
_cell.angle_alpha   90.00
_cell.angle_beta   90.00
_cell.angle_gamma   90.00
#
_symmetry.space_group_name_H-M   'P 1'
#
loop_
_entity.id
_entity.type
_entity.pdbx_description
1 polymer ?
#
loop_
_entity_poly.entity_id
_entity_poly.type
_entity_poly.pdbx_seq_one_letter_code
_entity_poly.pdbx_strand_id
1 'polypeptide(L)'
;MDKGELYTVADLSLADEGALRVDWARSRMPVLAALRAQAEKDKPLAGMRVAGCLHVTKETAVLIETIRAAGAELSWSGCNPLSTQDDVAAWLAREGYSVHAWHGQSVEDFYWCIDRTLEFKPTLTLDDGADLIVRVHGDKSEYAAGVIGGTEETTTGVHRLRAMAAAGDLKYPVIAVNDAITKWDFDNVYGTGQSTIDGILRSTSCPHRRKDISSLQDMVTVEKELPCVLVEWALTSSSQKLTLFLDSGQ
;
A
#
# COMPACT_ATOMS: atom_id res chain seq x y z
N MET A 1 -0.33 -12.98 19.74
CA MET A 1 -0.99 -11.79 19.17
C MET A 1 -1.06 -10.74 20.24
N ASP A 2 -0.35 -9.66 20.00
CA ASP A 2 -0.38 -8.47 20.82
C ASP A 2 -1.41 -7.49 20.26
N LYS A 3 -2.17 -6.88 21.18
CA LYS A 3 -3.28 -5.99 20.85
C LYS A 3 -3.14 -4.70 21.64
N GLY A 4 -3.32 -3.60 20.94
CA GLY A 4 -3.46 -2.26 21.49
C GLY A 4 -4.65 -1.55 20.87
N GLU A 5 -4.88 -0.31 21.27
CA GLU A 5 -5.95 0.52 20.68
C GLU A 5 -5.74 0.75 19.18
N LEU A 6 -4.48 0.95 18.78
CA LEU A 6 -4.07 1.25 17.41
C LEU A 6 -3.57 0.03 16.64
N TYR A 7 -3.34 -1.12 17.28
CA TYR A 7 -2.69 -2.23 16.59
C TYR A 7 -3.19 -3.61 16.98
N THR A 8 -3.06 -4.54 16.03
CA THR A 8 -3.19 -5.99 16.24
C THR A 8 -2.12 -6.66 15.40
N VAL A 9 -1.10 -7.24 16.05
CA VAL A 9 0.06 -7.84 15.39
C VAL A 9 0.40 -9.20 16.02
N ALA A 10 1.24 -9.99 15.36
CA ALA A 10 1.63 -11.31 15.84
C ALA A 10 2.33 -11.26 17.22
N ASP A 11 3.42 -10.50 17.30
CA ASP A 11 4.34 -10.43 18.45
C ASP A 11 5.16 -9.12 18.40
N LEU A 12 4.99 -8.24 19.39
CA LEU A 12 5.70 -6.96 19.50
C LEU A 12 7.19 -7.10 19.79
N SER A 13 7.65 -8.24 20.31
CA SER A 13 9.07 -8.45 20.61
C SER A 13 9.94 -8.47 19.35
N LEU A 14 9.34 -8.67 18.18
CA LEU A 14 10.02 -8.66 16.87
C LEU A 14 10.37 -7.24 16.37
N ALA A 15 9.91 -6.19 17.05
CA ALA A 15 10.03 -4.82 16.56
C ALA A 15 11.49 -4.33 16.37
N ASP A 16 12.45 -4.87 17.13
CA ASP A 16 13.88 -4.56 16.93
C ASP A 16 14.42 -5.13 15.62
N GLU A 17 13.99 -6.34 15.23
CA GLU A 17 14.33 -6.90 13.92
C GLU A 17 13.68 -6.10 12.80
N GLY A 18 12.40 -5.73 12.98
CA GLY A 18 11.67 -4.88 12.05
C GLY A 18 12.36 -3.54 11.82
N ALA A 19 12.86 -2.90 12.87
CA ALA A 19 13.61 -1.64 12.78
C ALA A 19 14.81 -1.75 11.83
N LEU A 20 15.61 -2.81 11.97
CA LEU A 20 16.78 -3.06 11.12
C LEU A 20 16.38 -3.25 9.65
N ARG A 21 15.26 -3.93 9.38
CA ARG A 21 14.77 -4.14 8.01
C ARG A 21 14.24 -2.84 7.39
N VAL A 22 13.52 -2.03 8.16
CA VAL A 22 13.02 -0.73 7.71
C VAL A 22 14.18 0.24 7.46
N ASP A 23 15.18 0.27 8.33
CA ASP A 23 16.40 1.06 8.12
C ASP A 23 17.12 0.66 6.83
N TRP A 24 17.24 -0.64 6.57
CA TRP A 24 17.81 -1.16 5.33
C TRP A 24 17.01 -0.71 4.10
N ALA A 25 15.69 -0.81 4.14
CA ALA A 25 14.81 -0.37 3.05
C ALA A 25 14.96 1.14 2.80
N ARG A 26 14.94 1.95 3.86
CA ARG A 26 15.09 3.40 3.79
C ARG A 26 16.39 3.80 3.10
N SER A 27 17.48 3.09 3.34
CA SER A 27 18.79 3.36 2.71
C SER A 27 18.80 3.13 1.19
N ARG A 28 17.82 2.40 0.65
CA ARG A 28 17.78 2.01 -0.76
C ARG A 28 16.68 2.68 -1.58
N MET A 29 15.75 3.42 -0.96
CA MET A 29 14.59 4.08 -1.60
C MET A 29 14.80 5.60 -1.76
N PRO A 30 15.68 6.05 -2.67
CA PRO A 30 16.05 7.46 -2.81
C PRO A 30 14.89 8.35 -3.28
N VAL A 31 13.92 7.84 -4.05
CA VAL A 31 12.78 8.67 -4.49
C VAL A 31 11.84 8.93 -3.33
N LEU A 32 11.50 7.91 -2.53
CA LEU A 32 10.73 8.14 -1.30
C LEU A 32 11.47 9.04 -0.31
N ALA A 33 12.79 8.93 -0.20
CA ALA A 33 13.58 9.84 0.63
C ALA A 33 13.46 11.30 0.16
N ALA A 34 13.52 11.55 -1.15
CA ALA A 34 13.35 12.88 -1.73
C ALA A 34 11.92 13.41 -1.54
N LEU A 35 10.91 12.57 -1.79
CA LEU A 35 9.51 12.92 -1.61
C LEU A 35 9.18 13.21 -0.14
N ARG A 36 9.69 12.41 0.79
CA ARG A 36 9.57 12.66 2.22
C ARG A 36 10.18 14.00 2.62
N ALA A 37 11.40 14.30 2.17
CA ALA A 37 12.06 15.56 2.48
C ALA A 37 11.28 16.80 1.98
N GLN A 38 10.54 16.66 0.87
CA GLN A 38 9.65 17.70 0.38
C GLN A 38 8.32 17.74 1.18
N ALA A 39 7.72 16.57 1.40
CA ALA A 39 6.44 16.41 2.08
C ALA A 39 6.48 16.87 3.55
N GLU A 40 7.61 16.72 4.24
CA GLU A 40 7.80 17.23 5.62
C GLU A 40 7.69 18.75 5.70
N LYS A 41 8.06 19.46 4.62
CA LYS A 41 7.98 20.93 4.53
C LYS A 41 6.57 21.39 4.14
N ASP A 42 6.03 20.79 3.08
CA ASP A 42 4.79 21.25 2.46
C ASP A 42 3.54 20.73 3.17
N LYS A 43 3.67 19.58 3.87
CA LYS A 43 2.59 18.86 4.55
C LYS A 43 1.30 18.77 3.72
N PRO A 44 1.37 18.24 2.49
CA PRO A 44 0.26 18.29 1.54
C PRO A 44 -0.96 17.46 1.97
N LEU A 45 -0.78 16.52 2.91
CA LEU A 45 -1.84 15.67 3.45
C LEU A 45 -2.26 16.09 4.87
N ALA A 46 -1.92 17.30 5.31
CA ALA A 46 -2.33 17.81 6.62
C ALA A 46 -3.85 17.75 6.79
N GLY A 47 -4.29 17.12 7.88
CA GLY A 47 -5.72 16.94 8.21
C GLY A 47 -6.42 15.81 7.44
N MET A 48 -5.71 15.11 6.54
CA MET A 48 -6.22 13.92 5.85
C MET A 48 -6.04 12.67 6.71
N ARG A 49 -6.98 11.73 6.57
CA ARG A 49 -6.97 10.41 7.20
C ARG A 49 -6.86 9.35 6.10
N VAL A 50 -5.74 8.65 6.02
CA VAL A 50 -5.43 7.68 4.95
C VAL A 50 -5.59 6.25 5.47
N ALA A 51 -6.57 5.53 4.92
CA ALA A 51 -6.71 4.09 5.11
C ALA A 51 -5.91 3.34 4.05
N GLY A 52 -4.94 2.53 4.48
CA GLY A 52 -4.12 1.70 3.60
C GLY A 52 -4.43 0.21 3.72
N CYS A 53 -4.58 -0.48 2.59
CA CYS A 53 -4.65 -1.94 2.51
C CYS A 53 -3.64 -2.46 1.47
N LEU A 54 -2.42 -2.73 1.94
CA LEU A 54 -1.26 -3.12 1.13
C LEU A 54 -0.44 -4.15 1.88
N HIS A 55 0.44 -4.86 1.18
CA HIS A 55 1.40 -5.77 1.79
C HIS A 55 2.17 -5.09 2.94
N VAL A 56 2.08 -5.59 4.17
CA VAL A 56 2.79 -5.02 5.32
C VAL A 56 4.23 -5.53 5.32
N THR A 57 5.12 -4.72 4.76
CA THR A 57 6.52 -5.06 4.47
C THR A 57 7.43 -3.86 4.76
N LYS A 58 8.74 -4.09 4.81
CA LYS A 58 9.73 -3.03 5.11
C LYS A 58 9.66 -1.83 4.16
N GLU A 59 9.36 -2.05 2.88
CA GLU A 59 9.19 -0.95 1.91
C GLU A 59 7.89 -0.18 2.14
N THR A 60 6.79 -0.88 2.47
CA THR A 60 5.51 -0.25 2.84
C THR A 60 5.65 0.57 4.13
N ALA A 61 6.50 0.15 5.07
CA ALA A 61 6.81 0.95 6.24
C ALA A 61 7.45 2.30 5.87
N VAL A 62 8.37 2.33 4.90
CA VAL A 62 8.98 3.59 4.39
C VAL A 62 7.92 4.47 3.69
N LEU A 63 6.97 3.88 2.98
CA LEU A 63 5.81 4.60 2.44
C LEU A 63 4.95 5.21 3.56
N ILE A 64 4.60 4.43 4.59
CA ILE A 64 3.82 4.89 5.75
C ILE A 64 4.54 6.06 6.43
N GLU A 65 5.86 5.98 6.64
CA GLU A 65 6.67 7.08 7.16
C GLU A 65 6.54 8.34 6.28
N THR A 66 6.56 8.16 4.95
CA THR A 66 6.47 9.27 3.98
C THR A 66 5.09 9.94 3.99
N ILE A 67 4.02 9.15 4.05
CA ILE A 67 2.64 9.68 4.14
C ILE A 67 2.42 10.37 5.48
N ARG A 68 2.99 9.84 6.58
CA ARG A 68 2.94 10.48 7.90
C ARG A 68 3.68 11.82 7.89
N ALA A 69 4.87 11.85 7.29
CA ALA A 69 5.66 13.06 7.08
C ALA A 69 4.89 14.13 6.27
N ALA A 70 4.09 13.71 5.30
CA ALA A 70 3.20 14.57 4.53
C ALA A 70 2.04 15.17 5.36
N GLY A 71 1.90 14.82 6.64
CA GLY A 71 0.93 15.40 7.57
C GLY A 71 -0.36 14.59 7.76
N ALA A 72 -0.46 13.40 7.18
CA ALA A 72 -1.63 12.54 7.33
C ALA A 72 -1.67 11.78 8.67
N GLU A 73 -2.89 11.48 9.10
CA GLU A 73 -3.17 10.38 10.02
C GLU A 73 -3.40 9.09 9.22
N LEU A 74 -3.00 7.96 9.78
CA LEU A 74 -2.91 6.69 9.04
C LEU A 74 -3.56 5.56 9.83
N SER A 75 -4.20 4.64 9.12
CA SER A 75 -4.55 3.32 9.61
C SER A 75 -4.30 2.29 8.52
N TRP A 76 -3.77 1.12 8.89
CA TRP A 76 -3.23 0.18 7.91
C TRP A 76 -3.62 -1.28 8.17
N SER A 77 -3.87 -2.03 7.09
CA SER A 77 -4.04 -3.48 7.08
C SER A 77 -3.29 -4.12 5.91
N GLY A 78 -3.12 -5.45 5.95
CA GLY A 78 -2.58 -6.23 4.84
C GLY A 78 -3.60 -6.41 3.71
N CYS A 79 -3.15 -6.50 2.45
CA CYS A 79 -3.97 -6.88 1.28
C CYS A 79 -3.91 -8.39 0.95
N ASN A 80 -3.05 -9.15 1.62
CA ASN A 80 -2.95 -10.60 1.45
C ASN A 80 -2.62 -11.29 2.78
N PRO A 81 -3.38 -12.32 3.19
CA PRO A 81 -3.21 -13.04 4.46
C PRO A 81 -1.81 -13.59 4.75
N LEU A 82 -1.00 -13.84 3.72
CA LEU A 82 0.34 -14.46 3.81
C LEU A 82 1.48 -13.48 3.57
N SER A 83 1.18 -12.21 3.30
CA SER A 83 2.21 -11.26 2.84
C SER A 83 2.85 -10.44 3.95
N THR A 84 2.21 -10.37 5.11
CA THR A 84 2.71 -9.58 6.25
C THR A 84 4.05 -10.11 6.72
N GLN A 85 5.01 -9.19 6.88
CA GLN A 85 6.24 -9.39 7.62
C GLN A 85 5.98 -8.99 9.08
N ASP A 86 5.83 -9.99 9.96
CA ASP A 86 5.39 -9.77 11.35
C ASP A 86 6.33 -8.87 12.15
N ASP A 87 7.63 -8.92 11.87
CA ASP A 87 8.64 -8.07 12.47
C ASP A 87 8.46 -6.59 12.08
N VAL A 88 8.10 -6.33 10.82
CA VAL A 88 7.78 -4.97 10.35
C VAL A 88 6.46 -4.49 10.93
N ALA A 89 5.43 -5.35 11.01
CA ALA A 89 4.17 -5.00 11.64
C ALA A 89 4.37 -4.67 13.14
N ALA A 90 5.20 -5.44 13.84
CA ALA A 90 5.59 -5.18 15.22
C ALA A 90 6.31 -3.84 15.39
N TRP A 91 7.23 -3.52 14.47
CA TRP A 91 7.92 -2.23 14.46
C TRP A 91 6.95 -1.07 14.25
N LEU A 92 6.06 -1.15 13.25
CA LEU A 92 5.04 -0.13 13.00
C LEU A 92 4.17 0.11 14.24
N ALA A 93 3.72 -0.95 14.88
CA ALA A 93 2.92 -0.87 16.10
C ALA A 93 3.68 -0.19 17.24
N ARG A 94 4.97 -0.54 17.44
CA ARG A 94 5.82 0.05 18.48
C ARG A 94 6.09 1.54 18.27
N GLU A 95 6.27 1.97 17.02
CA GLU A 95 6.46 3.38 16.66
C GLU A 95 5.15 4.20 16.72
N GLY A 96 4.02 3.55 17.05
CA GLY A 96 2.73 4.22 17.24
C GLY A 96 1.92 4.42 15.95
N TYR A 97 2.23 3.69 14.88
CA TYR A 97 1.38 3.63 13.69
C TYR A 97 0.18 2.71 13.93
N SER A 98 -0.98 3.08 13.41
CA SER A 98 -2.15 2.20 13.45
C SER A 98 -2.01 1.09 12.41
N VAL A 99 -1.91 -0.16 12.86
CA VAL A 99 -1.68 -1.34 12.00
C VAL A 99 -2.37 -2.59 12.54
N HIS A 100 -3.24 -3.19 11.72
CA HIS A 100 -3.92 -4.43 12.00
C HIS A 100 -3.53 -5.46 10.94
N ALA A 101 -2.47 -6.23 11.20
CA ALA A 101 -1.95 -7.20 10.24
C ALA A 101 -1.03 -8.21 10.94
N TRP A 102 -1.10 -9.48 10.51
CA TRP A 102 -0.12 -10.51 10.83
C TRP A 102 -0.06 -11.55 9.71
N HIS A 103 0.98 -12.38 9.70
CA HIS A 103 1.13 -13.47 8.74
C HIS A 103 0.22 -14.66 9.09
N GLY A 104 -0.41 -15.25 8.08
CA GLY A 104 -1.24 -16.44 8.24
C GLY A 104 -2.64 -16.14 8.76
N GLN A 105 -3.24 -15.02 8.36
CA GLN A 105 -4.62 -14.66 8.71
C GLN A 105 -5.63 -15.66 8.14
N SER A 106 -6.72 -15.92 8.87
CA SER A 106 -7.92 -16.50 8.25
C SER A 106 -8.62 -15.46 7.36
N VAL A 107 -9.59 -15.89 6.56
CA VAL A 107 -10.39 -14.97 5.73
C VAL A 107 -11.17 -14.00 6.62
N GLU A 108 -11.70 -14.48 7.75
CA GLU A 108 -12.41 -13.66 8.72
C GLU A 108 -11.49 -12.62 9.36
N ASP A 109 -10.30 -13.04 9.78
CA ASP A 109 -9.29 -12.15 10.37
C ASP A 109 -8.81 -11.08 9.38
N PHE A 110 -8.64 -11.46 8.11
CA PHE A 110 -8.25 -10.56 7.03
C PHE A 110 -9.25 -9.42 6.85
N TYR A 111 -10.54 -9.76 6.68
CA TYR A 111 -11.58 -8.75 6.53
C TYR A 111 -11.85 -7.98 7.82
N TRP A 112 -11.66 -8.60 8.98
CA TRP A 112 -11.72 -7.90 10.27
C TRP A 112 -10.64 -6.82 10.36
N CYS A 113 -9.42 -7.10 9.88
CA CYS A 113 -8.35 -6.10 9.83
C CYS A 113 -8.69 -4.92 8.90
N ILE A 114 -9.27 -5.19 7.72
CA ILE A 114 -9.74 -4.14 6.82
C ILE A 114 -10.83 -3.30 7.48
N ASP A 115 -11.80 -3.94 8.13
CA ASP A 115 -12.88 -3.23 8.82
C ASP A 115 -12.32 -2.32 9.93
N ARG A 116 -11.37 -2.81 10.72
CA ARG A 116 -10.65 -2.03 11.74
C ARG A 116 -9.91 -0.84 11.15
N THR A 117 -9.29 -0.98 9.99
CA THR A 117 -8.65 0.12 9.26
C THR A 117 -9.63 1.22 8.85
N LEU A 118 -10.91 0.90 8.66
CA LEU A 118 -11.94 1.87 8.28
C LEU A 118 -12.56 2.63 9.47
N GLU A 119 -12.50 2.08 10.68
CA GLU A 119 -13.20 2.63 11.86
C GLU A 119 -12.81 4.06 12.24
N PHE A 120 -11.59 4.49 11.91
CA PHE A 120 -11.15 5.89 12.13
C PHE A 120 -11.71 6.89 11.09
N LYS A 121 -12.60 6.44 10.20
CA LYS A 121 -13.35 7.24 9.21
C LYS A 121 -12.41 7.94 8.22
N PRO A 122 -11.75 7.21 7.31
CA PRO A 122 -10.79 7.78 6.38
C PRO A 122 -11.38 8.87 5.49
N THR A 123 -10.52 9.78 5.03
CA THR A 123 -10.81 10.72 3.94
C THR A 123 -10.20 10.26 2.62
N LEU A 124 -9.19 9.39 2.65
CA LEU A 124 -8.51 8.84 1.49
C LEU A 124 -8.30 7.34 1.65
N THR A 125 -8.37 6.60 0.55
CA THR A 125 -8.08 5.16 0.51
C THR A 125 -6.88 4.86 -0.39
N LEU A 126 -6.02 3.93 0.04
CA LEU A 126 -4.85 3.49 -0.70
C LEU A 126 -4.89 1.95 -0.69
N ASP A 127 -5.06 1.33 -1.85
CA ASP A 127 -5.42 -0.08 -1.95
C ASP A 127 -4.61 -0.82 -3.02
N ASP A 128 -4.40 -2.11 -2.75
CA ASP A 128 -3.69 -3.07 -3.57
C ASP A 128 -4.57 -4.32 -3.66
N GLY A 129 -5.28 -4.45 -4.79
CA GLY A 129 -6.22 -5.56 -5.05
C GLY A 129 -7.70 -5.18 -4.94
N ALA A 130 -8.01 -3.93 -4.55
CA ALA A 130 -9.34 -3.33 -4.40
C ALA A 130 -10.23 -3.86 -3.26
N ASP A 131 -9.73 -4.69 -2.33
CA ASP A 131 -10.60 -5.25 -1.29
C ASP A 131 -11.07 -4.21 -0.27
N LEU A 132 -10.22 -3.25 0.12
CA LEU A 132 -10.64 -2.16 1.00
C LEU A 132 -11.62 -1.22 0.31
N ILE A 133 -11.35 -0.83 -0.93
CA ILE A 133 -12.21 0.06 -1.71
C ILE A 133 -13.56 -0.61 -1.95
N VAL A 134 -13.59 -1.88 -2.35
CA VAL A 134 -14.82 -2.65 -2.55
C VAL A 134 -15.59 -2.79 -1.24
N ARG A 135 -14.91 -3.00 -0.12
CA ARG A 135 -15.54 -3.04 1.20
C ARG A 135 -16.27 -1.73 1.52
N VAL A 136 -15.63 -0.58 1.28
CA VAL A 136 -16.23 0.76 1.46
C VAL A 136 -17.39 1.00 0.48
N HIS A 137 -17.34 0.44 -0.73
CA HIS A 137 -18.43 0.56 -1.68
C HIS A 137 -19.61 -0.38 -1.39
N GLY A 138 -19.38 -1.51 -0.71
CA GLY A 138 -20.38 -2.49 -0.31
C GLY A 138 -20.69 -2.48 1.19
N ASP A 139 -20.25 -3.52 1.90
CA ASP A 139 -20.63 -3.85 3.29
C ASP A 139 -20.35 -2.73 4.30
N LYS A 140 -19.37 -1.87 4.03
CA LYS A 140 -18.91 -0.76 4.88
C LYS A 140 -19.21 0.60 4.27
N SER A 141 -20.34 0.69 3.56
CA SER A 141 -20.81 1.89 2.88
C SER A 141 -20.92 3.15 3.72
N GLU A 142 -21.09 3.01 5.04
CA GLU A 142 -21.14 4.12 6.00
C GLU A 142 -19.86 4.96 6.02
N TYR A 143 -18.71 4.40 5.64
CA TYR A 143 -17.44 5.14 5.59
C TYR A 143 -17.25 5.90 4.27
N ALA A 144 -18.01 5.60 3.22
CA ALA A 144 -17.84 6.21 1.90
C ALA A 144 -18.11 7.72 1.90
N ALA A 145 -19.04 8.20 2.74
CA ALA A 145 -19.44 9.61 2.78
C ALA A 145 -18.31 10.59 3.18
N GLY A 146 -17.29 10.09 3.89
CA GLY A 146 -16.13 10.89 4.30
C GLY A 146 -14.95 10.85 3.32
N VAL A 147 -14.98 9.93 2.35
CA VAL A 147 -13.85 9.66 1.45
C VAL A 147 -13.94 10.56 0.21
N ILE A 148 -12.90 11.35 -0.03
CA ILE A 148 -12.83 12.28 -1.17
C ILE A 148 -12.19 11.64 -2.41
N GLY A 149 -11.48 10.53 -2.23
CA GLY A 149 -10.88 9.77 -3.32
C GLY A 149 -10.04 8.59 -2.83
N GLY A 150 -9.66 7.72 -3.77
CA GLY A 150 -8.79 6.58 -3.50
C GLY A 150 -7.77 6.33 -4.60
N THR A 151 -6.86 5.40 -4.35
CA THR A 151 -5.89 4.92 -5.34
C THR A 151 -5.84 3.40 -5.36
N GLU A 152 -5.71 2.79 -6.54
CA GLU A 152 -5.58 1.34 -6.72
C GLU A 152 -4.32 0.99 -7.50
N GLU A 153 -3.50 0.10 -6.94
CA GLU A 153 -2.18 -0.26 -7.47
C GLU A 153 -2.19 -1.41 -8.50
N THR A 154 -3.16 -2.32 -8.46
CA THR A 154 -3.11 -3.55 -9.27
C THR A 154 -4.01 -3.52 -10.48
N THR A 155 -3.58 -4.20 -11.55
CA THR A 155 -4.41 -4.44 -12.74
C THR A 155 -5.76 -5.09 -12.38
N THR A 156 -5.76 -6.08 -11.49
CA THR A 156 -6.97 -6.80 -11.06
C THR A 156 -7.94 -5.87 -10.32
N GLY A 157 -7.44 -5.08 -9.38
CA GLY A 157 -8.24 -4.10 -8.66
C GLY A 157 -8.81 -3.04 -9.60
N VAL A 158 -7.99 -2.51 -10.53
CA VAL A 158 -8.45 -1.54 -11.54
C VAL A 158 -9.58 -2.12 -12.40
N HIS A 159 -9.50 -3.39 -12.82
CA HIS A 159 -10.59 -4.03 -13.57
C HIS A 159 -11.88 -4.13 -12.75
N ARG A 160 -11.81 -4.50 -11.46
CA ARG A 160 -12.97 -4.53 -10.55
C ARG A 160 -13.63 -3.15 -10.44
N LEU A 161 -12.81 -2.11 -10.26
CA LEU A 161 -13.29 -0.74 -10.07
C LEU A 161 -13.85 -0.13 -11.36
N ARG A 162 -13.29 -0.46 -12.53
CA ARG A 162 -13.85 -0.07 -13.83
C ARG A 162 -15.22 -0.68 -14.06
N ALA A 163 -15.41 -1.96 -13.73
CA ALA A 163 -16.71 -2.61 -13.83
C ALA A 163 -17.75 -1.96 -12.90
N MET A 164 -17.36 -1.62 -11.67
CA MET A 164 -18.20 -0.90 -10.71
C MET A 164 -18.55 0.52 -11.20
N ALA A 165 -17.60 1.23 -11.79
CA ALA A 165 -17.84 2.55 -12.39
C ALA A 165 -18.81 2.47 -13.58
N ALA A 166 -18.65 1.48 -14.46
CA ALA A 166 -19.56 1.25 -15.58
C ALA A 166 -21.00 0.89 -15.12
N ALA A 167 -21.14 0.27 -13.95
CA ALA A 167 -22.43 0.01 -13.31
C ALA A 167 -23.04 1.23 -12.60
N GLY A 168 -22.28 2.31 -12.41
CA GLY A 168 -22.71 3.49 -11.65
C GLY A 168 -22.64 3.33 -10.12
N ASP A 169 -21.95 2.29 -9.64
CA ASP A 169 -21.89 1.92 -8.22
C ASP A 169 -20.71 2.57 -7.47
N LEU A 170 -19.81 3.26 -8.19
CA LEU A 170 -18.65 3.93 -7.61
C LEU A 170 -19.10 5.21 -6.86
N LYS A 171 -18.80 5.28 -5.56
CA LYS A 171 -19.24 6.33 -4.62
C LYS A 171 -18.25 7.49 -4.51
N TYR A 172 -16.97 7.25 -4.78
CA TYR A 172 -15.91 8.28 -4.79
C TYR A 172 -14.89 7.99 -5.90
N PRO A 173 -14.17 9.00 -6.42
CA PRO A 173 -13.23 8.81 -7.51
C PRO A 173 -12.01 7.96 -7.09
N VAL A 174 -11.56 7.06 -7.95
CA VAL A 174 -10.35 6.24 -7.72
C VAL A 174 -9.34 6.45 -8.85
N ILE A 175 -8.09 6.73 -8.48
CA ILE A 175 -6.97 6.83 -9.41
C ILE A 175 -6.36 5.43 -9.60
N ALA A 176 -6.33 4.96 -10.86
CA ALA A 176 -5.66 3.72 -11.23
C ALA A 176 -4.14 3.97 -11.34
N VAL A 177 -3.40 3.72 -10.25
CA VAL A 177 -1.93 3.89 -10.20
C VAL A 177 -1.23 2.89 -11.11
N ASN A 178 -1.84 1.71 -11.32
CA ASN A 178 -1.33 0.69 -12.24
C ASN A 178 -1.09 1.20 -13.67
N ASP A 179 -1.86 2.20 -14.11
CA ASP A 179 -1.80 2.70 -15.49
C ASP A 179 -0.70 3.76 -15.69
N ALA A 180 0.03 4.13 -14.63
CA ALA A 180 1.24 4.92 -14.77
C ALA A 180 2.30 4.11 -15.55
N ILE A 181 2.88 4.69 -16.59
CA ILE A 181 3.87 4.03 -17.47
C ILE A 181 5.04 3.45 -16.67
N THR A 182 5.49 4.17 -15.65
CA THR A 182 6.55 3.73 -14.74
C THR A 182 6.17 2.50 -13.91
N LYS A 183 4.87 2.28 -13.62
CA LYS A 183 4.36 1.10 -12.91
C LYS A 183 4.46 -0.14 -13.80
N TRP A 184 3.91 -0.03 -15.00
CA TRP A 184 3.82 -1.17 -15.90
C TRP A 184 5.20 -1.62 -16.38
N ASP A 185 6.08 -0.66 -16.70
CA ASP A 185 7.42 -0.96 -17.23
C ASP A 185 8.41 -1.43 -16.16
N PHE A 186 8.25 -1.04 -14.88
CA PHE A 186 9.19 -1.42 -13.82
C PHE A 186 8.70 -2.53 -12.88
N ASP A 187 7.57 -2.33 -12.22
CA ASP A 187 7.08 -3.21 -11.15
C ASP A 187 6.59 -4.56 -11.70
N ASN A 188 5.66 -4.51 -12.67
CA ASN A 188 5.05 -5.72 -13.23
C ASN A 188 6.06 -6.61 -13.98
N VAL A 189 7.11 -6.03 -14.56
CA VAL A 189 8.09 -6.75 -15.38
C VAL A 189 9.30 -7.22 -14.56
N TYR A 190 9.92 -6.33 -13.76
CA TYR A 190 11.16 -6.66 -13.05
C TYR A 190 10.91 -7.09 -11.60
N GLY A 191 9.94 -6.50 -10.90
CA GLY A 191 9.59 -6.83 -9.53
C GLY A 191 8.97 -8.22 -9.40
N THR A 192 7.89 -8.47 -10.15
CA THR A 192 7.24 -9.79 -10.21
C THR A 192 8.18 -10.88 -10.72
N GLY A 193 9.07 -10.56 -11.67
CA GLY A 193 10.07 -11.50 -12.20
C GLY A 193 11.05 -11.99 -11.13
N GLN A 194 11.58 -11.07 -10.31
CA GLN A 194 12.55 -11.41 -9.27
C GLN A 194 11.89 -12.09 -8.04
N SER A 195 10.77 -11.55 -7.55
CA SER A 195 10.08 -12.08 -6.37
C SER A 195 9.52 -13.49 -6.61
N THR A 196 9.06 -13.78 -7.84
CA THR A 196 8.64 -15.13 -8.24
C THR A 196 9.79 -16.14 -8.13
N ILE A 197 10.98 -15.76 -8.62
CA ILE A 197 12.17 -16.63 -8.55
C ILE A 197 12.60 -16.83 -7.09
N ASP A 198 12.65 -15.76 -6.29
CA ASP A 198 12.98 -15.82 -4.86
C ASP A 198 11.97 -16.68 -4.08
N GLY A 199 10.67 -16.55 -4.37
CA GLY A 199 9.61 -17.37 -3.79
C GLY A 199 9.78 -18.87 -4.10
N ILE A 200 10.10 -19.22 -5.35
CA ILE A 200 10.39 -20.61 -5.75
C ILE A 200 11.62 -21.13 -5.02
N LEU A 201 12.69 -20.34 -4.94
CA LEU A 201 13.94 -20.74 -4.29
C LEU A 201 13.75 -20.98 -2.78
N ARG A 202 13.06 -20.07 -2.08
CA ARG A 202 12.79 -20.20 -0.64
C ARG A 202 11.87 -21.37 -0.31
N SER A 203 10.87 -21.64 -1.15
CA SER A 203 9.90 -22.72 -0.91
C SER A 203 10.43 -24.10 -1.24
N THR A 204 11.33 -24.23 -2.23
CA THR A 204 11.75 -25.54 -2.74
C THR A 204 13.20 -25.92 -2.46
N SER A 205 14.06 -24.98 -2.02
CA SER A 205 15.51 -25.20 -1.84
C SER A 205 16.20 -25.82 -3.08
N CYS A 206 15.63 -25.64 -4.28
CA CYS A 206 16.09 -26.29 -5.51
C CYS A 206 17.23 -25.48 -6.20
N PRO A 207 18.39 -26.08 -6.52
CA PRO A 207 19.45 -25.40 -7.25
C PRO A 207 19.05 -25.14 -8.71
N HIS A 208 18.75 -23.89 -9.05
CA HIS A 208 18.19 -23.48 -10.35
C HIS A 208 19.20 -23.47 -11.54
N ARG A 209 20.24 -24.31 -11.55
CA ARG A 209 21.41 -24.15 -12.43
C ARG A 209 21.19 -24.49 -13.93
N ARG A 210 19.99 -24.85 -14.40
CA ARG A 210 19.78 -25.26 -15.81
C ARG A 210 18.41 -24.91 -16.41
N LYS A 211 17.91 -23.70 -16.20
CA LYS A 211 16.92 -23.11 -17.10
C LYS A 211 17.36 -21.68 -17.41
N ASP A 212 17.50 -21.39 -18.70
CA ASP A 212 18.15 -20.20 -19.23
C ASP A 212 17.27 -18.95 -19.03
N ILE A 213 17.76 -17.99 -18.23
CA ILE A 213 17.24 -16.62 -18.15
C ILE A 213 18.46 -15.72 -17.99
N SER A 214 18.92 -15.19 -19.11
CA SER A 214 20.11 -14.36 -19.16
C SER A 214 19.81 -12.92 -18.71
N SER A 215 20.63 -12.47 -17.77
CA SER A 215 20.78 -11.11 -17.21
C SER A 215 19.77 -10.64 -16.14
N LEU A 216 20.19 -10.73 -14.88
CA LEU A 216 19.63 -10.00 -13.74
C LEU A 216 20.79 -9.51 -12.86
N GLN A 217 21.09 -8.21 -12.95
CA GLN A 217 21.87 -7.50 -11.95
C GLN A 217 21.18 -6.17 -11.63
N ASP A 218 20.96 -5.98 -10.33
CA ASP A 218 20.69 -4.76 -9.58
C ASP A 218 19.58 -3.82 -10.06
N MET A 219 18.34 -4.04 -9.57
CA MET A 219 17.30 -2.99 -9.48
C MET A 219 16.18 -3.39 -8.48
N VAL A 220 16.47 -3.41 -7.18
CA VAL A 220 15.51 -3.78 -6.11
C VAL A 220 14.96 -2.53 -5.40
N THR A 221 14.75 -1.44 -6.12
CA THR A 221 14.16 -0.26 -5.44
C THR A 221 13.16 0.59 -6.17
N VAL A 222 12.77 0.21 -7.38
CA VAL A 222 11.73 0.92 -8.14
C VAL A 222 10.33 0.35 -7.85
N GLU A 223 10.25 -0.89 -7.36
CA GLU A 223 9.01 -1.69 -7.20
C GLU A 223 7.96 -1.05 -6.28
N LYS A 224 8.35 -0.22 -5.29
CA LYS A 224 7.40 0.38 -4.32
C LYS A 224 7.49 1.90 -4.20
N GLU A 225 8.00 2.56 -5.23
CA GLU A 225 8.03 4.03 -5.33
C GLU A 225 6.73 4.60 -5.99
N LEU A 226 5.74 3.74 -6.22
CA LEU A 226 4.50 4.05 -6.95
C LEU A 226 3.28 4.48 -6.12
N PRO A 227 3.12 4.13 -4.82
CA PRO A 227 2.08 4.76 -4.00
C PRO A 227 2.35 6.26 -3.70
N CYS A 228 3.42 6.82 -4.28
CA CYS A 228 3.71 8.25 -4.32
C CYS A 228 2.69 9.08 -5.10
N VAL A 229 1.81 8.47 -5.91
CA VAL A 229 0.76 9.20 -6.64
C VAL A 229 -0.20 9.92 -5.69
N LEU A 230 -0.47 9.40 -4.48
CA LEU A 230 -1.29 10.10 -3.49
C LEU A 230 -0.59 11.38 -2.98
N VAL A 231 0.72 11.27 -2.71
CA VAL A 231 1.55 12.40 -2.25
C VAL A 231 1.76 13.40 -3.37
N GLU A 232 2.04 12.94 -4.59
CA GLU A 232 2.21 13.76 -5.79
C GLU A 232 0.88 14.45 -6.19
N TRP A 233 -0.25 13.75 -6.12
CA TRP A 233 -1.58 14.34 -6.31
C TRP A 233 -1.85 15.43 -5.29
N ALA A 234 -1.53 15.20 -4.00
CA ALA A 234 -1.69 16.21 -2.97
C ALA A 234 -0.73 17.42 -3.15
N LEU A 235 0.49 17.19 -3.61
CA LEU A 235 1.46 18.25 -3.90
C LEU A 235 1.06 19.07 -5.15
N THR A 236 0.55 18.43 -6.19
CA THR A 236 0.17 19.07 -7.48
C THR A 236 -1.22 19.72 -7.46
N SER A 237 -2.14 19.22 -6.63
CA SER A 237 -3.51 19.76 -6.50
C SER A 237 -3.59 21.14 -5.83
N SER A 238 -2.50 21.61 -5.21
CA SER A 238 -2.37 23.00 -4.74
C SER A 238 -2.31 24.02 -5.88
N SER A 239 -2.03 23.61 -7.13
CA SER A 239 -1.92 24.51 -8.28
C SER A 239 -2.62 24.03 -9.57
N GLN A 240 -3.03 22.78 -9.69
CA GLN A 240 -3.80 22.30 -10.84
C GLN A 240 -4.87 21.29 -10.43
N LYS A 241 -6.12 21.52 -10.84
CA LYS A 241 -7.17 20.48 -10.85
C LYS A 241 -6.70 19.35 -11.78
N LEU A 242 -6.04 18.33 -11.24
CA LEU A 242 -5.87 17.06 -11.95
C LEU A 242 -7.26 16.40 -12.03
N THR A 243 -7.99 16.73 -13.09
CA THR A 243 -9.09 15.92 -13.58
C THR A 243 -8.47 14.62 -14.10
N LEU A 244 -8.40 13.59 -13.25
CA LEU A 244 -7.99 12.25 -13.66
C LEU A 244 -9.22 11.55 -14.24
N PHE A 245 -9.20 11.43 -15.56
CA PHE A 245 -10.08 10.68 -16.47
C PHE A 245 -11.26 9.93 -15.83
N LEU A 246 -12.42 10.59 -15.77
CA LEU A 246 -13.63 9.94 -16.28
C LEU A 246 -13.55 10.09 -17.80
N ASP A 247 -13.15 9.04 -18.50
CA ASP A 247 -13.51 8.94 -19.92
C ASP A 247 -15.02 8.75 -19.98
N SER A 248 -15.73 9.87 -20.01
CA SER A 248 -17.10 9.93 -20.48
C SER A 248 -17.08 9.68 -21.98
N GLY A 249 -16.86 8.41 -22.35
CA GLY A 249 -17.04 7.90 -23.70
C GLY A 249 -18.53 7.64 -23.94
N GLN A 250 -19.07 8.35 -24.92
CA GLN A 250 -20.35 8.07 -25.58
C GLN A 250 -20.45 6.63 -26.09
#